data_AF-A0A1V3XI74-F1
#
_entry.id   AF-A0A1V3XI74-F1
#
_cell.length_a   1.000
_cell.length_b   1.000
_cell.length_c   1.000
_cell.angle_alpha   90.00
_cell.angle_beta   90.00
_cell.angle_gamma   90.00
#
_symmetry.space_group_name_H-M   'P 1'
#
loop_
_entity.id
_entity.type
_entity.pdbx_description
1 polymer ?
#
loop_
_entity_poly.entity_id
_entity_poly.type
_entity_poly.pdbx_seq_one_letter_code
_entity_poly.pdbx_strand_id
1 'polypeptide(L)'
;MGFGALNSGSGNIGFGNSGSGNVGFFNSGTGNVGLFNSGGHSFGAENSGSFNTGLTNSGQGNTGFVNAGFNSLGLANAGANNMGVFNGGSQNFGFGNSGFQNTGSWNAGSINTGDFNAGSINTGWANSGASNTGGFDSGSLNTGFGSMLTPVGAKNSGFGTTGLDSSGFFNSGGDTSGFQNTGLAFESGFHNSGNGNNAGINNTGSFLAGIGNTGFDNIGIANSNVFNSGIGNSGNDDSGFFNKTDAQSGFFN
;
A
#
# COMPACT_ATOMS: atom_id res chain seq x y z
N MET A 1 -45.46 27.19 -38.26
CA MET A 1 -44.69 25.94 -38.25
C MET A 1 -44.43 25.59 -36.79
N GLY A 2 -45.14 24.62 -36.21
CA GLY A 2 -44.96 24.24 -34.81
C GLY A 2 -43.71 23.40 -34.61
N PHE A 3 -43.12 23.44 -33.41
CA PHE A 3 -41.93 22.67 -33.02
C PHE A 3 -42.05 21.15 -33.26
N GLY A 4 -43.25 20.62 -33.52
CA GLY A 4 -43.47 19.23 -33.93
C GLY A 4 -42.82 18.85 -35.28
N ALA A 5 -42.57 19.79 -36.18
CA ALA A 5 -41.96 19.51 -37.50
C ALA A 5 -40.48 19.07 -37.44
N LEU A 6 -39.83 19.21 -36.28
CA LEU A 6 -38.41 18.90 -36.10
C LEU A 6 -38.19 17.72 -35.15
N ASN A 7 -39.25 16.97 -34.84
CA ASN A 7 -39.15 15.65 -34.21
C ASN A 7 -39.47 14.57 -35.26
N SER A 8 -38.75 13.46 -35.22
CA SER A 8 -39.02 12.27 -36.03
C SER A 8 -39.59 11.15 -35.16
N GLY A 9 -40.63 10.47 -35.62
CA GLY A 9 -41.34 9.42 -34.86
C GLY A 9 -42.56 9.93 -34.09
N SER A 10 -42.93 9.29 -32.99
CA SER A 10 -44.24 9.48 -32.32
C SER A 10 -44.13 9.88 -30.85
N GLY A 11 -45.08 10.68 -30.36
CA GLY A 11 -45.18 11.00 -28.93
C GLY A 11 -44.03 11.79 -28.33
N ASN A 12 -43.14 12.39 -29.14
CA ASN A 12 -42.02 13.18 -28.66
C ASN A 12 -42.46 14.60 -28.27
N ILE A 13 -41.95 15.09 -27.13
CA ILE A 13 -42.20 16.44 -26.60
C ILE A 13 -40.87 17.20 -26.56
N GLY A 14 -40.81 18.39 -27.15
CA GLY A 14 -39.60 19.21 -27.26
C GLY A 14 -39.09 19.32 -28.70
N PHE A 15 -37.77 19.31 -28.91
CA PHE A 15 -37.14 19.63 -30.20
C PHE A 15 -36.02 18.66 -30.58
N GLY A 16 -35.95 18.28 -31.86
CA GLY A 16 -34.83 17.49 -32.40
C GLY A 16 -34.82 16.03 -31.94
N ASN A 17 -35.91 15.52 -31.37
CA ASN A 17 -35.98 14.15 -30.89
C ASN A 17 -36.30 13.17 -32.04
N SER A 18 -35.73 11.98 -32.00
CA SER A 18 -35.97 10.89 -32.95
C SER A 18 -36.40 9.61 -32.23
N GLY A 19 -37.50 8.98 -32.63
CA GLY A 19 -38.02 7.75 -32.03
C GLY A 19 -39.36 7.96 -31.32
N SER A 20 -39.55 7.38 -30.14
CA SER A 20 -40.87 7.33 -29.47
C SER A 20 -40.84 7.88 -28.05
N GLY A 21 -41.79 8.76 -27.70
CA GLY A 21 -42.05 9.13 -26.30
C GLY A 21 -40.92 9.86 -25.58
N ASN A 22 -39.99 10.50 -26.31
CA ASN A 22 -38.90 11.25 -25.70
C ASN A 22 -39.35 12.65 -25.27
N VAL A 23 -38.82 13.15 -24.15
CA VAL A 23 -39.09 14.50 -23.63
C VAL A 23 -37.78 15.28 -23.49
N GLY A 24 -37.67 16.42 -24.17
CA GLY A 24 -36.50 17.29 -24.09
C GLY A 24 -35.90 17.58 -25.46
N PHE A 25 -34.57 17.55 -25.57
CA PHE A 25 -33.86 17.99 -26.77
C PHE A 25 -32.89 16.93 -27.30
N PHE A 26 -32.94 16.69 -28.61
CA PHE A 26 -31.96 15.87 -29.32
C PHE A 26 -31.81 14.43 -28.80
N ASN A 27 -32.86 13.85 -28.20
CA ASN A 27 -32.83 12.46 -27.76
C ASN A 27 -33.13 11.51 -28.93
N SER A 28 -32.55 10.32 -28.91
CA SER A 28 -32.76 9.26 -29.90
C SER A 28 -33.18 7.94 -29.24
N GLY A 29 -34.22 7.31 -29.76
CA GLY A 29 -34.75 6.03 -29.29
C GLY A 29 -36.06 6.20 -28.52
N THR A 30 -36.21 5.57 -27.35
CA THR A 30 -37.53 5.43 -26.69
C THR A 30 -37.55 5.94 -25.26
N GLY A 31 -38.47 6.84 -24.93
CA GLY A 31 -38.80 7.19 -23.53
C GLY A 31 -37.70 7.91 -22.77
N ASN A 32 -36.76 8.56 -23.46
CA ASN A 32 -35.70 9.31 -22.79
C ASN A 32 -36.19 10.69 -22.34
N VAL A 33 -35.70 11.19 -21.21
CA VAL A 33 -36.03 12.50 -20.65
C VAL A 33 -34.75 13.30 -20.42
N GLY A 34 -34.57 14.40 -21.14
CA GLY A 34 -33.44 15.32 -21.00
C GLY A 34 -32.78 15.67 -22.33
N LEU A 35 -31.44 15.60 -22.41
CA LEU A 35 -30.66 16.12 -23.54
C LEU A 35 -29.75 15.06 -24.15
N PHE A 36 -29.75 14.91 -25.48
CA PHE A 36 -28.75 14.08 -26.18
C PHE A 36 -28.64 12.63 -25.70
N ASN A 37 -29.69 12.06 -25.09
CA ASN A 37 -29.67 10.65 -24.71
C ASN A 37 -29.94 9.78 -25.95
N SER A 38 -29.27 8.63 -26.04
CA SER A 38 -29.48 7.63 -27.08
C SER A 38 -29.77 6.26 -26.47
N GLY A 39 -30.71 5.51 -27.05
CA GLY A 39 -31.18 4.22 -26.51
C GLY A 39 -32.57 4.35 -25.90
N GLY A 40 -32.75 4.08 -24.60
CA GLY A 40 -34.10 4.23 -24.03
C GLY A 40 -34.23 4.38 -22.52
N HIS A 41 -35.32 5.00 -22.09
CA HIS A 41 -35.72 5.17 -20.69
C HIS A 41 -34.63 5.80 -19.81
N SER A 42 -33.77 6.64 -20.39
CA SER A 42 -32.71 7.33 -19.63
C SER A 42 -33.15 8.74 -19.23
N PHE A 43 -32.75 9.17 -18.04
CA PHE A 43 -33.01 10.51 -17.51
C PHE A 43 -31.69 11.29 -17.33
N GLY A 44 -31.62 12.51 -17.86
CA GLY A 44 -30.44 13.37 -17.74
C GLY A 44 -29.86 13.71 -19.11
N ALA A 45 -28.53 13.69 -19.27
CA ALA A 45 -27.92 14.09 -20.53
C ALA A 45 -26.78 13.18 -21.00
N GLU A 46 -26.64 13.09 -22.33
CA GLU A 46 -25.54 12.40 -23.01
C GLU A 46 -25.41 10.91 -22.62
N ASN A 47 -26.48 10.29 -22.12
CA ASN A 47 -26.44 8.87 -21.81
C ASN A 47 -26.62 8.03 -23.09
N SER A 48 -25.91 6.91 -23.15
CA SER A 48 -26.03 5.91 -24.22
C SER A 48 -26.45 4.56 -23.64
N GLY A 49 -27.44 3.92 -24.24
CA GLY A 49 -28.02 2.66 -23.78
C GLY A 49 -29.33 2.89 -23.01
N SER A 50 -29.57 2.13 -21.94
CA SER A 50 -30.92 2.05 -21.34
C SER A 50 -30.96 2.29 -19.84
N PHE A 51 -32.02 2.92 -19.35
CA PHE A 51 -32.29 3.08 -17.91
C PHE A 51 -31.19 3.81 -17.13
N ASN A 52 -30.40 4.67 -17.79
CA ASN A 52 -29.35 5.43 -17.14
C ASN A 52 -29.93 6.73 -16.55
N THR A 53 -29.43 7.13 -15.38
CA THR A 53 -29.80 8.39 -14.72
C THR A 53 -28.56 9.23 -14.45
N GLY A 54 -28.52 10.46 -14.94
CA GLY A 54 -27.39 11.40 -14.74
C GLY A 54 -26.73 11.80 -16.05
N LEU A 55 -25.39 11.89 -16.08
CA LEU A 55 -24.66 12.43 -17.23
C LEU A 55 -23.67 11.44 -17.82
N THR A 56 -23.65 11.34 -19.15
CA THR A 56 -22.59 10.68 -19.92
C THR A 56 -22.37 9.22 -19.52
N ASN A 57 -23.42 8.52 -19.05
CA ASN A 57 -23.32 7.09 -18.75
C ASN A 57 -23.53 6.25 -20.01
N SER A 58 -22.80 5.15 -20.15
CA SER A 58 -22.90 4.20 -21.26
C SER A 58 -23.24 2.80 -20.76
N GLY A 59 -24.20 2.13 -21.39
CA GLY A 59 -24.63 0.79 -21.03
C GLY A 59 -26.02 0.79 -20.39
N GLN A 60 -26.25 0.05 -19.31
CA GLN A 60 -27.58 -0.06 -18.70
C GLN A 60 -27.63 0.17 -17.19
N GLY A 61 -28.67 0.87 -16.73
CA GLY A 61 -29.02 0.95 -15.31
C GLY A 61 -28.03 1.74 -14.45
N ASN A 62 -27.17 2.56 -15.06
CA ASN A 62 -26.17 3.32 -14.32
C ASN A 62 -26.78 4.62 -13.75
N THR A 63 -26.38 5.00 -12.54
CA THR A 63 -26.78 6.26 -11.91
C THR A 63 -25.54 7.09 -11.54
N GLY A 64 -25.48 8.33 -11.98
CA GLY A 64 -24.39 9.26 -11.70
C GLY A 64 -23.72 9.78 -12.97
N PHE A 65 -22.40 9.77 -13.02
CA PHE A 65 -21.63 10.47 -14.04
C PHE A 65 -20.58 9.55 -14.67
N VAL A 66 -20.53 9.49 -16.00
CA VAL A 66 -19.44 8.84 -16.76
C VAL A 66 -19.25 7.36 -16.42
N ASN A 67 -20.31 6.65 -16.02
CA ASN A 67 -20.21 5.21 -15.76
C ASN A 67 -20.36 4.42 -17.07
N ALA A 68 -19.56 3.38 -17.25
CA ALA A 68 -19.61 2.49 -18.40
C ALA A 68 -19.89 1.04 -17.97
N GLY A 69 -20.91 0.41 -18.56
CA GLY A 69 -21.31 -0.96 -18.30
C GLY A 69 -22.68 -1.04 -17.63
N PHE A 70 -22.80 -1.76 -16.51
CA PHE A 70 -24.10 -2.16 -15.96
C PHE A 70 -24.26 -1.80 -14.49
N ASN A 71 -25.43 -1.25 -14.13
CA ASN A 71 -25.91 -1.10 -12.74
C ASN A 71 -24.91 -0.43 -11.78
N SER A 72 -24.13 0.53 -12.25
CA SER A 72 -23.14 1.20 -11.42
C SER A 72 -23.67 2.53 -10.87
N LEU A 73 -23.34 2.84 -9.61
CA LEU A 73 -23.72 4.06 -8.92
C LEU A 73 -22.47 4.90 -8.62
N GLY A 74 -22.45 6.15 -9.08
CA GLY A 74 -21.40 7.11 -8.72
C GLY A 74 -20.69 7.70 -9.94
N LEU A 75 -19.36 7.78 -9.91
CA LEU A 75 -18.56 8.49 -10.89
C LEU A 75 -17.52 7.59 -11.56
N ALA A 76 -17.49 7.59 -12.88
CA ALA A 76 -16.41 7.00 -13.69
C ALA A 76 -16.11 5.53 -13.35
N ASN A 77 -17.14 4.75 -13.03
CA ASN A 77 -16.99 3.31 -12.85
C ASN A 77 -17.06 2.58 -14.20
N ALA A 78 -16.26 1.53 -14.37
CA ALA A 78 -16.25 0.68 -15.55
C ALA A 78 -16.53 -0.78 -15.18
N GLY A 79 -17.48 -1.43 -15.85
CA GLY A 79 -17.86 -2.82 -15.62
C GLY A 79 -19.26 -2.95 -15.02
N ALA A 80 -19.43 -3.70 -13.93
CA ALA A 80 -20.78 -4.08 -13.47
C ALA A 80 -20.98 -3.99 -11.96
N ASN A 81 -22.10 -3.39 -11.52
CA ASN A 81 -22.53 -3.33 -10.12
C ASN A 81 -21.50 -2.65 -9.19
N ASN A 82 -20.79 -1.63 -9.69
CA ASN A 82 -19.84 -0.89 -8.88
C ASN A 82 -20.53 0.29 -8.18
N MET A 83 -20.16 0.59 -6.94
CA MET A 83 -20.65 1.75 -6.20
C MET A 83 -19.49 2.60 -5.71
N GLY A 84 -19.49 3.89 -6.06
CA GLY A 84 -18.46 4.84 -5.69
C GLY A 84 -17.77 5.44 -6.91
N VAL A 85 -16.44 5.52 -6.89
CA VAL A 85 -15.69 6.34 -7.85
C VAL A 85 -14.51 5.58 -8.43
N PHE A 86 -14.32 5.67 -9.75
CA PHE A 86 -13.18 5.08 -10.48
C PHE A 86 -12.98 3.57 -10.28
N ASN A 87 -14.04 2.80 -9.98
CA ASN A 87 -13.90 1.35 -9.85
C ASN A 87 -13.97 0.66 -11.22
N GLY A 88 -13.05 -0.28 -11.45
CA GLY A 88 -12.99 -1.14 -12.62
C GLY A 88 -13.31 -2.61 -12.28
N GLY A 89 -14.08 -3.30 -13.12
CA GLY A 89 -14.46 -4.69 -12.89
C GLY A 89 -15.86 -4.79 -12.31
N SER A 90 -16.10 -5.62 -11.30
CA SER A 90 -17.45 -5.86 -10.79
C SER A 90 -17.60 -5.93 -9.27
N GLN A 91 -18.77 -5.48 -8.80
CA GLN A 91 -19.19 -5.53 -7.39
C GLN A 91 -18.21 -4.81 -6.43
N ASN A 92 -17.49 -3.80 -6.91
CA ASN A 92 -16.58 -3.04 -6.06
C ASN A 92 -17.31 -1.87 -5.39
N PHE A 93 -16.99 -1.62 -4.12
CA PHE A 93 -17.51 -0.51 -3.34
C PHE A 93 -16.36 0.39 -2.88
N GLY A 94 -16.45 1.70 -3.15
CA GLY A 94 -15.48 2.69 -2.70
C GLY A 94 -14.74 3.37 -3.86
N PHE A 95 -13.41 3.47 -3.77
CA PHE A 95 -12.62 4.33 -4.65
C PHE A 95 -11.49 3.57 -5.37
N GLY A 96 -11.43 3.65 -6.70
CA GLY A 96 -10.25 3.21 -7.44
C GLY A 96 -9.94 1.71 -7.35
N ASN A 97 -10.92 0.87 -7.01
CA ASN A 97 -10.71 -0.57 -6.94
C ASN A 97 -10.72 -1.21 -8.33
N SER A 98 -9.95 -2.28 -8.51
CA SER A 98 -9.92 -3.06 -9.74
C SER A 98 -10.13 -4.56 -9.44
N GLY A 99 -11.01 -5.20 -10.20
CA GLY A 99 -11.29 -6.63 -10.07
C GLY A 99 -12.69 -6.89 -9.50
N PHE A 100 -12.81 -7.77 -8.51
CA PHE A 100 -14.10 -8.33 -8.07
C PHE A 100 -14.33 -8.18 -6.57
N GLN A 101 -15.49 -7.65 -6.17
CA GLN A 101 -15.92 -7.64 -4.76
C GLN A 101 -14.95 -6.97 -3.78
N ASN A 102 -14.23 -5.93 -4.21
CA ASN A 102 -13.37 -5.19 -3.31
C ASN A 102 -14.14 -4.06 -2.62
N THR A 103 -13.88 -3.84 -1.33
CA THR A 103 -14.46 -2.76 -0.53
C THR A 103 -13.36 -1.88 0.04
N GLY A 104 -13.46 -0.57 -0.15
CA GLY A 104 -12.48 0.43 0.31
C GLY A 104 -11.78 1.11 -0.86
N SER A 105 -10.47 1.31 -0.79
CA SER A 105 -9.75 2.11 -1.79
C SER A 105 -8.56 1.40 -2.41
N TRP A 106 -8.38 1.56 -3.71
CA TRP A 106 -7.16 1.14 -4.41
C TRP A 106 -6.81 -0.34 -4.25
N ASN A 107 -7.81 -1.21 -4.06
CA ASN A 107 -7.57 -2.64 -4.02
C ASN A 107 -7.53 -3.22 -5.43
N ALA A 108 -6.66 -4.18 -5.66
CA ALA A 108 -6.56 -4.93 -6.91
C ALA A 108 -6.72 -6.43 -6.65
N GLY A 109 -7.61 -7.08 -7.41
CA GLY A 109 -7.88 -8.52 -7.29
C GLY A 109 -9.28 -8.80 -6.77
N SER A 110 -9.43 -9.71 -5.81
CA SER A 110 -10.75 -10.22 -5.41
C SER A 110 -11.01 -10.21 -3.90
N ILE A 111 -12.21 -9.79 -3.49
CA ILE A 111 -12.70 -9.94 -2.11
C ILE A 111 -11.75 -9.27 -1.09
N ASN A 112 -11.12 -8.15 -1.46
CA ASN A 112 -10.28 -7.40 -0.53
C ASN A 112 -11.11 -6.34 0.19
N THR A 113 -10.86 -6.14 1.48
CA THR A 113 -11.48 -5.09 2.30
C THR A 113 -10.41 -4.20 2.92
N GLY A 114 -10.57 -2.89 2.81
CA GLY A 114 -9.59 -1.91 3.29
C GLY A 114 -8.92 -1.19 2.13
N ASP A 115 -7.64 -0.87 2.25
CA ASP A 115 -6.97 -0.03 1.26
C ASP A 115 -5.68 -0.65 0.71
N PHE A 116 -5.38 -0.38 -0.57
CA PHE A 116 -4.12 -0.76 -1.22
C PHE A 116 -3.78 -2.26 -1.19
N ASN A 117 -4.76 -3.14 -1.01
CA ASN A 117 -4.50 -4.58 -1.01
C ASN A 117 -4.42 -5.12 -2.43
N ALA A 118 -3.46 -6.02 -2.67
CA ALA A 118 -3.30 -6.74 -3.92
C ALA A 118 -3.45 -8.25 -3.71
N GLY A 119 -4.25 -8.91 -4.54
CA GLY A 119 -4.49 -10.35 -4.45
C GLY A 119 -5.91 -10.66 -3.98
N SER A 120 -6.08 -11.61 -3.06
CA SER A 120 -7.41 -12.14 -2.73
C SER A 120 -7.70 -12.27 -1.24
N ILE A 121 -8.91 -11.91 -0.80
CA ILE A 121 -9.37 -12.16 0.58
C ILE A 121 -8.48 -11.45 1.62
N ASN A 122 -7.88 -10.32 1.26
CA ASN A 122 -7.08 -9.54 2.19
C ASN A 122 -7.95 -8.51 2.91
N THR A 123 -7.75 -8.36 4.22
CA THR A 123 -8.40 -7.34 5.02
C THR A 123 -7.34 -6.43 5.64
N GLY A 124 -7.45 -5.11 5.46
CA GLY A 124 -6.57 -4.11 6.07
C GLY A 124 -5.83 -3.26 5.03
N TRP A 125 -4.54 -2.98 5.25
CA TRP A 125 -3.82 -1.97 4.46
C TRP A 125 -2.56 -2.50 3.78
N ALA A 126 -2.44 -2.33 2.46
CA ALA A 126 -1.22 -2.66 1.74
C ALA A 126 -0.77 -4.13 1.87
N ASN A 127 -1.72 -5.06 2.02
CA ASN A 127 -1.41 -6.49 2.02
C ASN A 127 -1.30 -7.02 0.59
N SER A 128 -0.38 -7.95 0.39
CA SER A 128 -0.20 -8.66 -0.87
C SER A 128 -0.32 -10.17 -0.69
N GLY A 129 -0.95 -10.87 -1.64
CA GLY A 129 -1.14 -12.32 -1.56
C GLY A 129 -2.57 -12.68 -1.15
N ALA A 130 -2.75 -13.68 -0.29
CA ALA A 130 -4.07 -14.25 -0.04
C ALA A 130 -4.42 -14.47 1.43
N SER A 131 -5.64 -14.09 1.82
CA SER A 131 -6.17 -14.36 3.16
C SER A 131 -5.35 -13.70 4.28
N ASN A 132 -4.79 -12.52 4.02
CA ASN A 132 -4.07 -11.76 5.04
C ASN A 132 -5.01 -10.80 5.76
N THR A 133 -4.81 -10.59 7.06
CA THR A 133 -5.56 -9.61 7.86
C THR A 133 -4.59 -8.74 8.64
N GLY A 134 -4.41 -7.49 8.24
CA GLY A 134 -3.30 -6.73 8.78
C GLY A 134 -2.87 -5.56 7.93
N GLY A 135 -1.60 -5.19 8.01
CA GLY A 135 -1.04 -4.25 7.06
C GLY A 135 0.41 -4.53 6.68
N PHE A 136 0.75 -4.28 5.42
CA PHE A 136 2.05 -4.63 4.85
C PHE A 136 2.38 -6.12 4.95
N ASP A 137 1.36 -6.98 5.05
CA ASP A 137 1.57 -8.42 5.04
C ASP A 137 1.81 -8.90 3.59
N SER A 138 2.66 -9.90 3.45
CA SER A 138 2.92 -10.53 2.15
C SER A 138 2.84 -12.04 2.26
N GLY A 139 2.27 -12.72 1.28
CA GLY A 139 2.08 -14.17 1.33
C GLY A 139 0.66 -14.53 1.73
N SER A 140 0.48 -15.58 2.51
CA SER A 140 -0.86 -16.06 2.83
C SER A 140 -1.10 -16.37 4.30
N LEU A 141 -2.35 -16.21 4.72
CA LEU A 141 -2.86 -16.47 6.07
C LEU A 141 -2.22 -15.59 7.15
N ASN A 142 -1.51 -14.55 6.75
CA ASN A 142 -0.83 -13.66 7.68
C ASN A 142 -1.85 -12.84 8.45
N THR A 143 -1.52 -12.59 9.72
CA THR A 143 -2.26 -11.63 10.50
C THR A 143 -1.29 -10.71 11.21
N GLY A 144 -1.52 -9.40 11.19
CA GLY A 144 -0.69 -8.44 11.94
C GLY A 144 -0.17 -7.29 11.08
N PHE A 145 1.07 -6.88 11.30
CA PHE A 145 1.70 -5.85 10.48
C PHE A 145 3.09 -6.30 10.04
N GLY A 146 3.37 -6.21 8.74
CA GLY A 146 4.64 -6.64 8.17
C GLY A 146 4.86 -8.15 8.25
N SER A 147 3.80 -8.94 8.43
CA SER A 147 3.88 -10.38 8.51
C SER A 147 4.04 -10.97 7.11
N MET A 148 5.18 -11.60 6.89
CA MET A 148 5.45 -12.35 5.67
C MET A 148 5.07 -13.83 5.79
N LEU A 149 4.94 -14.37 7.01
CA LEU A 149 4.65 -15.79 7.24
C LEU A 149 3.81 -16.08 8.51
N THR A 150 2.67 -16.72 8.30
CA THR A 150 2.14 -17.78 9.17
C THR A 150 2.60 -19.15 8.66
N PRO A 151 2.92 -20.12 9.56
CA PRO A 151 2.29 -20.29 10.89
C PRO A 151 3.23 -20.19 12.14
N VAL A 152 2.59 -20.21 13.33
CA VAL A 152 3.05 -20.08 14.74
C VAL A 152 4.56 -20.30 15.00
N GLY A 153 5.21 -19.29 15.61
CA GLY A 153 6.63 -19.36 16.02
C GLY A 153 7.55 -18.31 15.39
N ALA A 154 7.00 -17.38 14.59
CA ALA A 154 7.78 -16.31 13.97
C ALA A 154 8.23 -15.29 15.03
N LYS A 155 9.49 -15.37 15.41
CA LYS A 155 10.11 -14.44 16.35
C LYS A 155 10.72 -13.20 15.67
N ASN A 156 10.52 -13.03 14.36
CA ASN A 156 11.17 -11.97 13.60
C ASN A 156 10.16 -11.04 12.91
N SER A 157 10.53 -9.77 12.75
CA SER A 157 9.77 -8.74 12.02
C SER A 157 10.68 -7.98 11.05
N GLY A 158 10.10 -7.30 10.05
CA GLY A 158 10.87 -6.65 9.00
C GLY A 158 11.31 -7.63 7.89
N PHE A 159 12.37 -7.29 7.17
CA PHE A 159 12.73 -7.93 5.91
C PHE A 159 14.11 -8.61 5.97
N GLY A 160 14.21 -9.87 5.57
CA GLY A 160 15.50 -10.56 5.44
C GLY A 160 16.21 -10.85 6.77
N THR A 161 15.48 -10.86 7.89
CA THR A 161 16.03 -11.18 9.20
C THR A 161 16.10 -12.70 9.42
N THR A 162 17.27 -13.24 9.80
CA THR A 162 17.46 -14.65 10.16
C THR A 162 17.81 -14.81 11.63
N GLY A 163 17.21 -15.78 12.31
CA GLY A 163 17.43 -16.04 13.73
C GLY A 163 16.14 -15.90 14.52
N LEU A 164 16.24 -15.57 15.80
CA LEU A 164 15.12 -15.43 16.72
C LEU A 164 15.07 -13.99 17.24
N ASP A 165 13.88 -13.48 17.52
CA ASP A 165 13.69 -12.20 18.22
C ASP A 165 14.31 -11.00 17.48
N SER A 166 14.31 -11.03 16.14
CA SER A 166 15.01 -10.02 15.30
C SER A 166 14.09 -9.12 14.46
N SER A 167 14.46 -7.86 14.27
CA SER A 167 13.67 -6.85 13.55
C SER A 167 14.50 -6.06 12.52
N GLY A 168 13.88 -5.35 11.57
CA GLY A 168 14.59 -4.45 10.65
C GLY A 168 14.92 -5.08 9.30
N PHE A 169 16.10 -4.84 8.75
CA PHE A 169 16.49 -5.23 7.39
C PHE A 169 17.79 -6.02 7.38
N PHE A 170 17.77 -7.26 6.90
CA PHE A 170 18.96 -8.10 6.68
C PHE A 170 19.81 -8.39 7.93
N ASN A 171 19.20 -8.42 9.11
CA ASN A 171 19.93 -8.82 10.32
C ASN A 171 20.04 -10.35 10.42
N SER A 172 21.15 -10.85 10.95
CA SER A 172 21.39 -12.27 11.21
C SER A 172 21.87 -12.45 12.64
N GLY A 173 21.15 -13.26 13.42
CA GLY A 173 21.41 -13.44 14.84
C GLY A 173 20.15 -13.59 15.69
N GLY A 174 20.32 -13.82 16.98
CA GLY A 174 19.26 -13.63 17.97
C GLY A 174 19.15 -12.15 18.36
N ASP A 175 17.96 -11.66 18.73
CA ASP A 175 17.81 -10.35 19.39
C ASP A 175 18.47 -9.18 18.63
N THR A 176 18.38 -9.17 17.28
CA THR A 176 19.04 -8.16 16.44
C THR A 176 18.06 -7.14 15.84
N SER A 177 18.50 -5.89 15.65
CA SER A 177 17.66 -4.81 15.09
C SER A 177 18.45 -3.83 14.23
N GLY A 178 17.79 -3.18 13.27
CA GLY A 178 18.43 -2.19 12.38
C GLY A 178 18.74 -2.75 10.99
N PHE A 179 19.94 -2.54 10.47
CA PHE A 179 20.33 -2.92 9.10
C PHE A 179 21.63 -3.71 9.07
N GLN A 180 21.61 -4.91 8.50
CA GLN A 180 22.80 -5.75 8.23
C GLN A 180 23.65 -6.14 9.45
N ASN A 181 23.08 -6.19 10.64
CA ASN A 181 23.83 -6.67 11.80
C ASN A 181 24.00 -8.19 11.75
N THR A 182 25.19 -8.69 12.08
CA THR A 182 25.57 -10.11 11.99
C THR A 182 26.28 -10.57 13.26
N GLY A 183 25.52 -10.99 14.26
CA GLY A 183 26.08 -11.39 15.56
C GLY A 183 25.24 -12.45 16.24
N LEU A 184 25.76 -13.04 17.33
CA LEU A 184 25.03 -14.09 18.02
C LEU A 184 23.76 -13.57 18.72
N ALA A 185 23.86 -12.42 19.38
CA ALA A 185 22.75 -11.83 20.13
C ALA A 185 22.91 -10.30 20.31
N PHE A 186 21.82 -9.57 20.48
CA PHE A 186 21.84 -8.17 20.96
C PHE A 186 22.68 -7.21 20.10
N GLU A 187 22.43 -7.22 18.79
CA GLU A 187 23.06 -6.27 17.87
C GLU A 187 22.07 -5.18 17.45
N SER A 188 22.48 -3.92 17.44
CA SER A 188 21.62 -2.81 17.04
C SER A 188 22.32 -1.73 16.22
N GLY A 189 21.66 -1.23 15.19
CA GLY A 189 22.18 -0.16 14.33
C GLY A 189 22.54 -0.67 12.95
N PHE A 190 23.74 -0.35 12.46
CA PHE A 190 24.15 -0.63 11.08
C PHE A 190 25.42 -1.48 11.03
N HIS A 191 25.32 -2.68 10.46
CA HIS A 191 26.46 -3.52 10.10
C HIS A 191 27.41 -3.84 11.27
N ASN A 192 26.87 -4.01 12.48
CA ASN A 192 27.65 -4.53 13.59
C ASN A 192 27.82 -6.04 13.47
N SER A 193 28.91 -6.58 14.00
CA SER A 193 29.18 -8.01 13.99
C SER A 193 29.94 -8.50 15.21
N GLY A 194 29.85 -9.81 15.46
CA GLY A 194 30.62 -10.47 16.52
C GLY A 194 29.75 -11.23 17.51
N ASN A 195 30.20 -11.29 18.77
CA ASN A 195 29.60 -12.14 19.79
C ASN A 195 28.40 -11.48 20.50
N GLY A 196 28.01 -10.27 20.10
CA GLY A 196 26.83 -9.59 20.59
C GLY A 196 27.07 -8.39 21.51
N ASN A 197 25.97 -7.70 21.83
CA ASN A 197 25.94 -6.46 22.60
C ASN A 197 26.64 -5.28 21.93
N ASN A 198 26.59 -5.20 20.60
CA ASN A 198 27.09 -4.01 19.90
C ASN A 198 25.96 -3.08 19.48
N ALA A 199 26.20 -1.79 19.64
CA ALA A 199 25.28 -0.73 19.28
C ALA A 199 26.00 0.35 18.47
N GLY A 200 25.45 0.70 17.31
CA GLY A 200 25.98 1.78 16.47
C GLY A 200 26.32 1.28 15.07
N ILE A 201 27.51 1.62 14.56
CA ILE A 201 27.85 1.45 13.15
C ILE A 201 29.17 0.71 13.01
N ASN A 202 29.18 -0.39 12.24
CA ASN A 202 30.40 -1.14 11.88
C ASN A 202 31.26 -1.58 13.07
N ASN A 203 30.66 -1.86 14.23
CA ASN A 203 31.42 -2.41 15.35
C ASN A 203 31.67 -3.91 15.13
N THR A 204 32.85 -4.42 15.50
CA THR A 204 33.20 -5.85 15.38
C THR A 204 33.77 -6.40 16.69
N GLY A 205 32.97 -7.18 17.43
CA GLY A 205 33.39 -7.72 18.72
C GLY A 205 32.23 -7.90 19.69
N SER A 206 32.42 -7.48 20.94
CA SER A 206 31.39 -7.57 21.98
C SER A 206 31.38 -6.36 22.89
N PHE A 207 30.18 -5.98 23.36
CA PHE A 207 29.99 -4.83 24.25
C PHE A 207 30.51 -3.51 23.65
N LEU A 208 30.35 -3.33 22.33
CA LEU A 208 30.86 -2.16 21.63
C LEU A 208 29.77 -1.12 21.40
N ALA A 209 30.07 0.14 21.69
CA ALA A 209 29.14 1.23 21.42
C ALA A 209 29.81 2.35 20.61
N GLY A 210 29.17 2.77 19.52
CA GLY A 210 29.64 3.87 18.69
C GLY A 210 29.99 3.43 17.27
N ILE A 211 31.12 3.88 16.73
CA ILE A 211 31.42 3.74 15.30
C ILE A 211 32.75 3.04 15.10
N GLY A 212 32.75 1.90 14.41
CA GLY A 212 33.96 1.24 13.94
C GLY A 212 34.85 0.71 15.06
N ASN A 213 34.31 0.47 16.26
CA ASN A 213 35.09 -0.13 17.33
C ASN A 213 35.30 -1.61 17.08
N THR A 214 36.41 -2.16 17.58
CA THR A 214 36.74 -3.58 17.49
C THR A 214 37.20 -4.11 18.85
N GLY A 215 37.00 -5.39 19.14
CA GLY A 215 37.45 -6.00 20.41
C GLY A 215 36.34 -6.11 21.46
N PHE A 216 36.61 -5.71 22.70
CA PHE A 216 35.70 -5.92 23.83
C PHE A 216 35.51 -4.65 24.66
N ASP A 217 34.27 -4.29 24.95
CA ASP A 217 33.91 -3.20 25.87
C ASP A 217 34.58 -1.86 25.51
N ASN A 218 34.46 -1.47 24.24
CA ASN A 218 34.95 -0.20 23.74
C ASN A 218 33.80 0.73 23.39
N ILE A 219 33.91 1.98 23.84
CA ILE A 219 32.89 3.01 23.64
C ILE A 219 33.51 4.21 22.93
N GLY A 220 32.97 4.57 21.77
CA GLY A 220 33.40 5.75 21.02
C GLY A 220 33.66 5.44 19.55
N ILE A 221 34.80 5.87 19.01
CA ILE A 221 35.05 5.81 17.57
C ILE A 221 36.40 5.14 17.31
N ALA A 222 36.39 4.09 16.49
CA ALA A 222 37.59 3.42 16.01
C ALA A 222 38.55 2.96 17.12
N ASN A 223 38.04 2.62 18.31
CA ASN A 223 38.84 2.01 19.36
C ASN A 223 39.00 0.51 19.08
N SER A 224 40.16 -0.05 19.40
CA SER A 224 40.45 -1.49 19.31
C SER A 224 40.89 -2.05 20.66
N ASN A 225 40.96 -3.37 20.81
CA ASN A 225 41.34 -4.07 22.06
C ASN A 225 40.26 -3.96 23.15
N VAL A 226 40.61 -3.63 24.39
CA VAL A 226 39.72 -3.85 25.55
C VAL A 226 39.57 -2.59 26.41
N PHE A 227 38.35 -2.32 26.88
CA PHE A 227 38.04 -1.30 27.90
C PHE A 227 38.43 0.14 27.51
N ASN A 228 38.35 0.47 26.23
CA ASN A 228 38.74 1.78 25.72
C ASN A 228 37.55 2.71 25.51
N SER A 229 37.74 3.97 25.88
CA SER A 229 36.77 5.05 25.66
C SER A 229 37.36 6.22 24.88
N GLY A 230 36.59 6.83 23.97
CA GLY A 230 37.04 7.98 23.20
C GLY A 230 37.31 7.64 21.73
N ILE A 231 38.42 8.07 21.14
CA ILE A 231 38.67 7.97 19.69
C ILE A 231 40.03 7.35 19.38
N GLY A 232 40.05 6.28 18.61
CA GLY A 232 41.27 5.75 18.00
C GLY A 232 42.27 5.13 18.98
N ASN A 233 41.83 4.76 20.18
CA ASN A 233 42.68 4.11 21.18
C ASN A 233 42.91 2.64 20.81
N SER A 234 44.14 2.17 21.03
CA SER A 234 44.53 0.79 20.74
C SER A 234 45.39 0.15 21.84
N GLY A 235 45.49 0.73 23.05
CA GLY A 235 45.96 0.03 24.25
C GLY A 235 44.80 -0.71 24.93
N ASN A 236 44.90 -0.96 26.22
CA ASN A 236 43.81 -1.44 27.08
C ASN A 236 43.54 -0.43 28.20
N ASP A 237 42.29 -0.33 28.65
CA ASP A 237 41.88 0.57 29.74
C ASP A 237 42.19 2.07 29.44
N ASP A 238 42.13 2.46 28.16
CA ASP A 238 42.44 3.81 27.72
C ASP A 238 41.23 4.73 27.67
N SER A 239 41.46 6.01 27.90
CA SER A 239 40.49 7.08 27.68
C SER A 239 41.07 8.26 26.90
N GLY A 240 40.28 8.86 26.02
CA GLY A 240 40.69 10.03 25.25
C GLY A 240 41.00 9.67 23.79
N PHE A 241 42.10 10.17 23.23
CA PHE A 241 42.34 10.17 21.79
C PHE A 241 43.69 9.56 21.43
N PHE A 242 43.67 8.52 20.60
CA PHE A 242 44.85 7.93 19.98
C PHE A 242 45.93 7.43 20.95
N ASN A 243 45.54 6.94 22.14
CA ASN A 243 46.46 6.24 23.03
C ASN A 243 46.77 4.84 22.47
N LYS A 244 48.03 4.43 22.58
CA LYS A 244 48.56 3.19 22.00
C LYS A 244 49.14 2.24 23.05
N THR A 245 49.29 2.72 24.28
CA THR A 245 49.79 1.97 25.44
C THR A 245 48.67 1.84 26.48
N ASP A 246 48.84 0.96 27.47
CA ASP A 246 47.75 0.63 28.40
C ASP A 246 47.57 1.67 29.53
N ALA A 247 46.35 1.74 30.06
CA ALA A 247 45.92 2.53 31.21
C ALA A 247 46.22 4.04 31.05
N GLN A 248 46.07 4.56 29.84
CA GLN A 248 46.33 5.96 29.54
C GLN A 248 45.05 6.80 29.55
N SER A 249 45.22 8.08 29.87
CA SER A 249 44.20 9.09 29.66
C SER A 249 44.79 10.29 28.92
N GLY A 250 44.00 10.91 28.05
CA GLY A 250 44.42 12.12 27.33
C GLY A 250 44.63 11.89 25.84
N PHE A 251 45.73 12.37 25.28
CA PHE A 251 45.96 12.41 23.84
C PHE A 251 47.35 11.87 23.49
N PHE A 252 47.40 10.93 22.54
CA PHE A 252 48.65 10.44 21.91
C PHE A 252 49.68 9.84 22.88
N ASN A 253 49.24 9.08 23.89
CA ASN A 253 50.13 8.32 24.78
C ASN A 253 50.43 6.90 24.26
#